data_AF-A0A0G0WI87-F1
#
_entry.id   AF-A0A0G0WI87-F1
#
_cell.length_a   1.000
_cell.length_b   1.000
_cell.length_c   1.000
_cell.angle_alpha   90.00
_cell.angle_beta   90.00
_cell.angle_gamma   90.00
#
_symmetry.space_group_name_H-M   'P 1'
#
loop_
_entity.id
_entity.type
_entity.pdbx_description
1 polymer ?
#
loop_
_entity_poly.entity_id
_entity_poly.type
_entity_poly.pdbx_seq_one_letter_code
_entity_poly.pdbx_strand_id
1 'polypeptide(L)'
;MFWHLPATKAFLITVLFGFFSGAVGGMVINSSPFDEWLWGPNSPINSRNRSVESGAGRVLPRDVLAKKSVGSLVTFYRQSAMVGKENVPRPEDAMGVGFFVTSDGWLATARSAIGKMNKNELAAISFDNQVLEIEAIVFDPISDIALVKVKGGNSNSLPFVLNDYYDTGATLFVPSVNAGMEQSEILLNNYFHAKAKSDYYKSSERLYRFGLLNKSFEKKMFGTPVVTSKGEIAGVLIGENVFVRASLIDSALKSVVKSKEIERVYLGAHFVEAGALIGLSKKQDSGVKITNLEKNSPLLPLGLKIGDLLVSINNENITPLRSLPDILADYLPGTQVEIKYSR
;
A
#
# COMPACT_ATOMS: atom_id res chain seq x y z
N MET A 1 -12.45 51.83 32.50
CA MET A 1 -11.05 52.25 32.69
C MET A 1 -10.17 51.02 32.46
N PHE A 2 -9.76 50.78 31.22
CA PHE A 2 -8.90 49.65 30.86
C PHE A 2 -7.45 50.01 31.15
N TRP A 3 -6.76 49.22 31.98
CA TRP A 3 -5.35 49.39 32.28
C TRP A 3 -4.50 48.82 31.14
N HIS A 4 -3.75 49.68 30.46
CA HIS A 4 -2.67 49.29 29.56
C HIS A 4 -1.44 48.87 30.37
N LEU A 5 -1.03 47.62 30.24
CA LEU A 5 0.31 47.18 30.63
C LEU A 5 1.29 47.38 29.46
N PRO A 6 2.50 47.92 29.68
CA PRO A 6 3.46 48.20 28.62
C PRO A 6 4.04 46.91 28.01
N ALA A 7 4.13 46.90 26.67
CA ALA A 7 4.47 45.75 25.82
C ALA A 7 5.78 45.01 26.18
N THR A 8 6.71 45.68 26.86
CA THR A 8 7.99 45.11 27.27
C THR A 8 7.87 44.09 28.41
N LYS A 9 6.86 44.21 29.29
CA LYS A 9 6.61 43.20 30.34
C LYS A 9 5.85 41.98 29.80
N ALA A 10 5.04 42.15 28.76
CA ALA A 10 4.34 41.05 28.10
C ALA A 10 5.35 40.11 27.40
N PHE A 11 6.34 40.66 26.70
CA PHE A 11 7.34 39.87 25.97
C PHE A 11 8.24 39.04 26.90
N LEU A 12 8.63 39.57 28.06
CA LEU A 12 9.46 38.83 29.03
C LEU A 12 8.71 37.65 29.66
N ILE A 13 7.40 37.79 29.88
CA ILE A 13 6.54 36.72 30.39
C ILE A 13 6.36 35.62 29.34
N THR A 14 6.27 35.95 28.05
CA THR A 14 6.14 34.95 26.97
C THR A 14 7.42 34.15 26.75
N VAL A 15 8.60 34.78 26.86
CA VAL A 15 9.89 34.08 26.72
C VAL A 15 10.18 33.19 27.92
N LEU A 16 9.82 33.61 29.14
CA LEU A 16 9.95 32.76 30.34
C LEU A 16 9.00 31.55 30.33
N PHE A 17 7.76 31.70 29.84
CA PHE A 17 6.85 30.56 29.66
C PHE A 17 7.27 29.62 28.53
N GLY A 18 7.84 30.14 27.44
CA GLY A 18 8.38 29.32 26.35
C GLY A 18 9.62 28.52 26.74
N PHE A 19 10.45 29.03 27.65
CA PHE A 19 11.65 28.31 28.12
C PHE A 19 11.32 27.26 29.19
N PHE A 20 10.36 27.53 30.09
CA PHE A 20 9.91 26.54 31.06
C PHE A 20 9.05 25.42 30.45
N SER A 21 8.29 25.67 29.37
CA SER A 21 7.57 24.60 28.66
C SER A 21 8.51 23.66 27.91
N GLY A 22 9.63 24.18 27.36
CA GLY A 22 10.67 23.37 26.73
C GLY A 22 11.50 22.54 27.71
N ALA A 23 11.80 23.06 28.91
CA ALA A 23 12.60 22.35 29.90
C ALA A 23 11.81 21.32 30.72
N VAL A 24 10.51 21.55 30.96
CA VAL A 24 9.65 20.56 31.65
C VAL A 24 9.14 19.48 30.68
N GLY A 25 8.99 19.79 29.39
CA GLY A 25 8.64 18.80 28.35
C GLY A 25 9.71 17.73 28.09
N GLY A 26 10.97 17.99 28.46
CA GLY A 26 12.07 17.03 28.33
C GLY A 26 12.19 16.01 29.47
N MET A 27 11.46 16.18 30.58
CA MET A 27 11.58 15.30 31.77
C MET A 27 10.30 14.55 32.15
N VAL A 28 9.22 14.66 31.38
CA VAL A 28 7.99 13.86 31.57
C VAL A 28 7.74 13.01 30.33
N ILE A 29 8.69 12.11 30.03
CA ILE A 29 8.46 10.96 29.16
C ILE A 29 8.03 9.80 30.06
N ASN A 30 6.82 9.89 30.59
CA ASN A 30 6.08 8.69 30.98
C ASN A 30 4.58 9.02 30.95
N SER A 31 3.89 8.39 29.99
CA SER A 31 2.45 8.46 29.75
C SER A 31 1.83 9.87 29.66
N SER A 32 1.93 10.49 28.48
CA SER A 32 1.15 11.67 28.12
C SER A 32 -0.26 11.27 27.64
N PRO A 33 -1.33 11.99 28.02
CA PRO A 33 -2.69 11.80 27.49
C PRO A 33 -2.77 11.92 25.96
N PHE A 34 -1.77 12.56 25.33
CA PHE A 34 -1.68 12.72 23.89
C PHE A 34 -1.29 11.41 23.17
N ASP A 35 -0.47 10.56 23.80
CA ASP A 35 -0.14 9.23 23.29
C ASP A 35 -1.32 8.26 23.47
N GLU A 36 -2.09 8.39 24.54
CA GLU A 36 -3.38 7.67 24.70
C GLU A 36 -4.42 8.11 23.66
N TRP A 37 -4.38 9.38 23.23
CA TRP A 37 -5.26 9.89 22.19
C TRP A 37 -4.88 9.44 20.77
N LEU A 38 -3.58 9.27 20.47
CA LEU A 38 -3.10 8.77 19.18
C LEU A 38 -3.07 7.22 19.10
N TRP A 39 -2.75 6.56 20.22
CA TRP A 39 -2.42 5.13 20.26
C TRP A 39 -3.25 4.31 21.25
N GLY A 40 -4.12 4.95 22.04
CA GLY A 40 -5.04 4.26 22.96
C GLY A 40 -6.27 3.66 22.26
N PRO A 41 -7.07 2.86 22.97
CA PRO A 41 -8.22 2.13 22.40
C PRO A 41 -9.31 3.02 21.80
N ASN A 42 -9.31 4.33 22.12
CA ASN A 42 -10.24 5.32 21.60
C ASN A 42 -9.62 6.30 20.58
N SER A 43 -8.41 6.04 20.06
CA SER A 43 -7.80 6.91 19.04
C SER A 43 -8.62 6.93 17.75
N PRO A 44 -8.61 7.99 16.91
CA PRO A 44 -9.30 7.97 15.61
C PRO A 44 -8.87 6.80 14.70
N ILE A 45 -7.69 6.23 14.96
CA ILE A 45 -7.10 5.07 14.28
C ILE A 45 -7.68 3.75 14.83
N ASN A 46 -7.89 3.66 16.16
CA ASN A 46 -8.48 2.50 16.85
C ASN A 46 -10.02 2.55 16.94
N SER A 47 -10.63 3.73 16.85
CA SER A 47 -12.07 3.96 16.88
C SER A 47 -12.74 3.60 15.54
N ARG A 48 -12.18 2.60 14.85
CA ARG A 48 -13.01 1.64 14.11
C ARG A 48 -13.86 0.87 15.13
N ASN A 49 -14.80 1.57 15.75
CA ASN A 49 -16.16 1.06 15.76
C ASN A 49 -16.49 0.84 14.29
N ARG A 50 -16.14 -0.36 13.82
CA ARG A 50 -16.72 -0.92 12.63
C ARG A 50 -18.22 -0.79 12.89
N SER A 51 -18.86 0.18 12.25
CA SER A 51 -20.16 -0.11 11.67
C SER A 51 -19.90 -1.26 10.71
N VAL A 52 -19.84 -2.47 11.27
CA VAL A 52 -20.26 -3.67 10.60
C VAL A 52 -21.74 -3.42 10.35
N GLU A 53 -22.04 -2.61 9.34
CA GLU A 53 -23.08 -3.05 8.44
C GLU A 53 -22.49 -4.30 7.77
N SER A 54 -22.66 -5.44 8.43
CA SER A 54 -22.78 -6.73 7.75
C SER A 54 -24.08 -6.75 6.94
N GLY A 55 -24.38 -5.67 6.22
CA GLY A 55 -25.22 -5.77 5.07
C GLY A 55 -24.39 -6.55 4.07
N ALA A 56 -24.90 -7.68 3.60
CA ALA A 56 -24.37 -8.32 2.41
C ALA A 56 -24.08 -7.22 1.37
N GLY A 57 -22.81 -6.88 1.17
CA GLY A 57 -22.42 -5.58 0.61
C GLY A 57 -23.10 -5.38 -0.74
N ARG A 58 -24.06 -4.45 -0.80
CA ARG A 58 -24.91 -4.29 -1.97
C ARG A 58 -24.04 -3.84 -3.13
N VAL A 59 -24.13 -4.53 -4.26
CA VAL A 59 -23.55 -4.08 -5.53
C VAL A 59 -24.01 -2.64 -5.76
N LEU A 60 -23.06 -1.74 -6.02
CA LEU A 60 -23.38 -0.35 -6.26
C LEU A 60 -23.99 -0.21 -7.66
N PRO A 61 -25.02 0.65 -7.83
CA PRO A 61 -25.43 1.08 -9.16
C PRO A 61 -24.21 1.62 -9.95
N ARG A 62 -24.16 1.35 -11.26
CA ARG A 62 -22.97 1.65 -12.10
C ARG A 62 -22.58 3.13 -12.08
N ASP A 63 -23.57 4.02 -12.09
CA ASP A 63 -23.40 5.46 -11.99
C ASP A 63 -22.80 5.89 -10.64
N VAL A 64 -23.26 5.29 -9.54
CA VAL A 64 -22.74 5.54 -8.18
C VAL A 64 -21.31 5.04 -8.05
N LEU A 65 -21.03 3.82 -8.54
CA LEU A 65 -19.69 3.24 -8.56
C LEU A 65 -18.72 4.12 -9.37
N ALA A 66 -19.14 4.55 -10.56
CA ALA A 66 -18.36 5.42 -11.43
C ALA A 66 -18.05 6.75 -10.74
N LYS A 67 -19.07 7.44 -10.24
CA LYS A 67 -18.90 8.73 -9.55
C LYS A 67 -17.94 8.63 -8.37
N LYS A 68 -18.10 7.60 -7.52
CA LYS A 68 -17.24 7.40 -6.35
C LYS A 68 -15.80 7.07 -6.74
N SER A 69 -15.62 6.16 -7.69
CA SER A 69 -14.28 5.69 -8.11
C SER A 69 -13.52 6.79 -8.85
N VAL A 70 -14.17 7.45 -9.80
CA VAL A 70 -13.58 8.56 -10.56
C VAL A 70 -13.27 9.76 -9.66
N GLY A 71 -14.16 10.08 -8.71
CA GLY A 71 -13.92 11.16 -7.74
C GLY A 71 -12.77 10.92 -6.76
N SER A 72 -12.23 9.70 -6.70
CA SER A 72 -11.03 9.38 -5.92
C SER A 72 -9.73 9.58 -6.70
N LEU A 73 -9.80 9.79 -8.02
CA LEU A 73 -8.63 9.80 -8.88
C LEU A 73 -7.83 11.09 -8.77
N VAL A 74 -6.53 10.93 -8.97
CA VAL A 74 -5.54 11.99 -9.08
C VAL A 74 -4.70 11.72 -10.32
N THR A 75 -4.55 12.70 -11.18
CA THR A 75 -3.68 12.61 -12.36
C THR A 75 -2.32 13.22 -12.04
N PHE A 76 -1.26 12.52 -12.43
CA PHE A 76 0.11 12.95 -12.20
C PHE A 76 0.74 13.55 -13.46
N TYR A 77 1.50 14.62 -13.27
CA TYR A 77 2.22 15.34 -14.32
C TYR A 77 3.66 15.63 -13.87
N ARG A 78 4.53 15.97 -14.82
CA ARG A 78 5.80 16.61 -14.47
C ARG A 78 5.52 18.05 -14.00
N GLN A 79 6.21 18.48 -12.95
CA GLN A 79 6.12 19.87 -12.50
C GLN A 79 6.50 20.86 -13.61
N SER A 80 7.45 20.50 -14.47
CA SER A 80 7.86 21.31 -15.64
C SER A 80 6.78 21.45 -16.71
N ALA A 81 5.74 20.61 -16.70
CA ALA A 81 4.59 20.73 -17.61
C ALA A 81 3.58 21.77 -17.09
N MET A 82 3.69 22.22 -15.84
CA MET A 82 2.79 23.23 -15.26
C MET A 82 3.16 24.67 -15.64
N VAL A 83 3.75 24.90 -16.82
CA VAL A 83 4.31 26.21 -17.23
C VAL A 83 3.31 27.00 -18.08
N GLY A 84 2.85 28.14 -17.56
CA GLY A 84 1.99 29.11 -18.24
C GLY A 84 1.32 30.08 -17.26
N LYS A 85 0.66 31.14 -17.75
CA LYS A 85 -0.08 32.11 -16.89
C LYS A 85 -1.23 31.50 -16.08
N GLU A 86 -1.66 30.28 -16.42
CA GLU A 86 -2.82 29.60 -15.82
C GLU A 86 -2.50 28.31 -15.05
N ASN A 87 -1.25 27.82 -15.03
CA ASN A 87 -0.85 26.58 -14.35
C ASN A 87 -1.70 25.32 -14.68
N VAL A 88 -2.28 25.22 -15.88
CA VAL A 88 -3.07 24.05 -16.31
C VAL A 88 -2.25 23.17 -17.26
N PRO A 89 -1.86 21.95 -16.88
CA PRO A 89 -1.17 21.03 -17.77
C PRO A 89 -2.14 20.48 -18.83
N ARG A 90 -1.63 20.16 -20.01
CA ARG A 90 -2.47 19.59 -21.07
C ARG A 90 -2.74 18.11 -20.80
N PRO A 91 -3.91 17.57 -21.15
CA PRO A 91 -4.22 16.15 -20.92
C PRO A 91 -3.19 15.18 -21.51
N GLU A 92 -2.55 15.53 -22.63
CA GLU A 92 -1.50 14.74 -23.26
C GLU A 92 -0.19 14.65 -22.45
N ASP A 93 0.02 15.58 -21.51
CA ASP A 93 1.21 15.61 -20.67
C ASP A 93 1.05 14.73 -19.40
N ALA A 94 -0.11 14.08 -19.24
CA ALA A 94 -0.39 13.18 -18.13
C ALA A 94 0.54 11.95 -18.15
N MET A 95 1.16 11.67 -17.01
CA MET A 95 2.11 10.56 -16.84
C MET A 95 1.42 9.28 -16.38
N GLY A 96 0.42 9.42 -15.54
CA GLY A 96 -0.41 8.33 -15.05
C GLY A 96 -1.37 8.78 -13.97
N VAL A 97 -1.94 7.83 -13.26
CA VAL A 97 -3.06 8.05 -12.33
C VAL A 97 -2.71 7.53 -10.95
N GLY A 98 -3.31 8.08 -9.91
CA GLY A 98 -3.36 7.52 -8.57
C GLY A 98 -4.74 7.74 -7.96
N PHE A 99 -4.90 7.34 -6.72
CA PHE A 99 -6.17 7.45 -6.02
C PHE A 99 -5.98 7.54 -4.52
N PHE A 100 -6.92 8.20 -3.84
CA PHE A 100 -6.93 8.30 -2.38
C PHE A 100 -7.19 6.94 -1.73
N VAL A 101 -6.23 6.51 -0.90
CA VAL A 101 -6.32 5.31 -0.05
C VAL A 101 -6.68 5.64 1.40
N THR A 102 -6.57 6.91 1.78
CA THR A 102 -6.95 7.40 3.11
C THR A 102 -7.57 8.79 3.00
N SER A 103 -8.39 9.14 3.99
CA SER A 103 -9.02 10.45 4.06
C SER A 103 -8.06 11.57 4.45
N ASP A 104 -6.92 11.27 5.06
CA ASP A 104 -5.89 12.24 5.45
C ASP A 104 -4.86 12.52 4.34
N GLY A 105 -5.05 11.98 3.14
CA GLY A 105 -4.31 12.41 1.95
C GLY A 105 -3.17 11.49 1.52
N TRP A 106 -3.16 10.22 1.92
CA TRP A 106 -2.35 9.22 1.22
C TRP A 106 -3.01 8.78 -0.09
N LEU A 107 -2.21 8.80 -1.14
CA LEU A 107 -2.51 8.28 -2.46
C LEU A 107 -1.70 7.01 -2.72
N ALA A 108 -2.28 6.07 -3.46
CA ALA A 108 -1.53 4.98 -4.11
C ALA A 108 -1.44 5.22 -5.62
N THR A 109 -0.31 4.82 -6.21
CA THR A 109 -0.07 4.84 -7.65
C THR A 109 0.98 3.78 -8.03
N ALA A 110 1.29 3.67 -9.31
CA ALA A 110 2.37 2.85 -9.82
C ALA A 110 3.67 3.66 -9.95
N ARG A 111 4.81 3.10 -9.53
CA ARG A 111 6.14 3.66 -9.81
C ARG A 111 6.38 3.72 -11.32
N SER A 112 5.89 2.77 -12.11
CA SER A 112 5.99 2.84 -13.58
C SER A 112 5.21 4.02 -14.18
N ALA A 113 4.21 4.57 -13.46
CA ALA A 113 3.47 5.76 -13.86
C ALA A 113 4.25 7.05 -13.57
N ILE A 114 4.78 7.19 -12.35
CA ILE A 114 5.40 8.44 -11.89
C ILE A 114 6.94 8.45 -11.98
N GLY A 115 7.57 7.32 -12.32
CA GLY A 115 9.03 7.18 -12.34
C GLY A 115 9.66 7.27 -10.95
N LYS A 116 10.92 7.72 -10.89
CA LYS A 116 11.70 7.92 -9.65
C LYS A 116 11.81 9.40 -9.25
N MET A 117 10.80 10.19 -9.61
CA MET A 117 10.79 11.63 -9.34
C MET A 117 10.64 11.90 -7.84
N ASN A 118 11.21 13.03 -7.42
CA ASN A 118 10.98 13.57 -6.08
C ASN A 118 9.74 14.50 -6.06
N LYS A 119 9.34 14.92 -4.86
CA LYS A 119 8.13 15.73 -4.66
C LYS A 119 8.11 17.09 -5.38
N ASN A 120 9.27 17.64 -5.74
CA ASN A 120 9.36 18.92 -6.46
C ASN A 120 9.29 18.75 -7.98
N GLU A 121 9.39 17.52 -8.48
CA GLU A 121 9.36 17.18 -9.90
C GLU A 121 7.99 16.63 -10.34
N LEU A 122 7.17 16.22 -9.37
CA LEU A 122 5.86 15.60 -9.58
C LEU A 122 4.76 16.59 -9.18
N ALA A 123 3.79 16.77 -10.07
CA ALA A 123 2.56 17.48 -9.79
C ALA A 123 1.39 16.48 -9.69
N ALA A 124 0.46 16.74 -8.77
CA ALA A 124 -0.73 15.94 -8.56
C ALA A 124 -1.97 16.83 -8.71
N ILE A 125 -2.91 16.42 -9.56
CA ILE A 125 -4.16 17.14 -9.80
C ILE A 125 -5.34 16.21 -9.55
N SER A 126 -6.22 16.57 -8.63
CA SER A 126 -7.43 15.78 -8.35
C SER A 126 -8.44 15.83 -9.49
N PHE A 127 -9.40 14.90 -9.47
CA PHE A 127 -10.47 14.86 -10.47
C PHE A 127 -11.29 16.17 -10.56
N ASP A 128 -11.41 16.92 -9.47
CA ASP A 128 -12.06 18.23 -9.43
C ASP A 128 -11.12 19.41 -9.77
N ASN A 129 -9.99 19.12 -10.44
CA ASN A 129 -8.99 20.07 -10.92
C ASN A 129 -8.27 20.88 -9.83
N GLN A 130 -8.17 20.34 -8.61
CA GLN A 130 -7.37 20.98 -7.56
C GLN A 130 -5.92 20.49 -7.65
N VAL A 131 -4.99 21.44 -7.62
CA VAL A 131 -3.55 21.13 -7.49
C VAL A 131 -3.27 20.72 -6.04
N LEU A 132 -2.72 19.53 -5.86
CA LEU A 132 -2.42 18.95 -4.55
C LEU A 132 -0.93 19.15 -4.24
N GLU A 133 -0.62 19.75 -3.10
CA GLU A 133 0.76 19.91 -2.62
C GLU A 133 1.30 18.55 -2.15
N ILE A 134 2.38 18.05 -2.77
CA ILE A 134 2.99 16.77 -2.41
C ILE A 134 3.97 16.96 -1.24
N GLU A 135 3.73 16.25 -0.14
CA GLU A 135 4.56 16.30 1.07
C GLU A 135 5.67 15.25 1.05
N ALA A 136 5.35 14.04 0.58
CA ALA A 136 6.26 12.89 0.53
C ALA A 136 5.90 11.90 -0.59
N ILE A 137 6.91 11.18 -1.06
CA ILE A 137 6.75 10.04 -1.98
C ILE A 137 7.56 8.88 -1.40
N VAL A 138 6.92 7.73 -1.22
CA VAL A 138 7.56 6.52 -0.70
C VAL A 138 7.36 5.38 -1.70
N PHE A 139 8.46 4.73 -2.04
CA PHE A 139 8.51 3.69 -3.07
C PHE A 139 8.65 2.31 -2.43
N ASP A 140 7.81 1.36 -2.81
CA ASP A 140 7.88 -0.01 -2.26
C ASP A 140 9.05 -0.80 -2.89
N PRO A 141 10.10 -1.19 -2.15
CA PRO A 141 11.32 -1.75 -2.75
C PRO A 141 11.09 -3.01 -3.60
N ILE A 142 10.03 -3.76 -3.34
CA ILE A 142 9.75 -5.07 -3.94
C ILE A 142 8.67 -5.04 -5.03
N SER A 143 7.85 -4.00 -5.05
CA SER A 143 6.71 -3.90 -5.95
C SER A 143 6.79 -2.62 -6.78
N ASP A 144 5.87 -2.48 -7.73
CA ASP A 144 5.73 -1.25 -8.50
C ASP A 144 4.79 -0.25 -7.81
N ILE A 145 4.52 -0.37 -6.51
CA ILE A 145 3.73 0.61 -5.75
C ILE A 145 4.56 1.84 -5.42
N ALA A 146 3.93 3.01 -5.51
CA ALA A 146 4.35 4.23 -4.85
C ALA A 146 3.19 4.80 -4.01
N LEU A 147 3.51 5.21 -2.78
CA LEU A 147 2.61 5.96 -1.92
C LEU A 147 3.00 7.44 -1.96
N VAL A 148 2.03 8.31 -2.19
CA VAL A 148 2.24 9.76 -2.27
C VAL A 148 1.40 10.41 -1.19
N LYS A 149 2.04 11.15 -0.27
CA LYS A 149 1.34 11.98 0.70
C LYS A 149 1.12 13.36 0.10
N VAL A 150 -0.12 13.82 0.11
CA VAL A 150 -0.47 15.20 -0.22
C VAL A 150 -0.95 15.95 1.01
N LYS A 151 -0.86 17.27 0.98
CA LYS A 151 -1.40 18.15 2.01
C LYS A 151 -2.92 18.21 1.91
N GLY A 152 -3.57 18.18 3.06
CA GLY A 152 -5.02 18.06 3.13
C GLY A 152 -5.49 16.63 2.90
N GLY A 153 -6.80 16.46 2.91
CA GLY A 153 -7.46 15.17 2.82
C GLY A 153 -8.59 15.21 1.80
N ASN A 154 -9.00 14.04 1.32
CA ASN A 154 -10.16 13.90 0.45
C ASN A 154 -11.10 12.83 1.03
N SER A 155 -12.37 13.19 1.23
CA SER A 155 -13.39 12.24 1.73
C SER A 155 -13.72 11.13 0.74
N ASN A 156 -13.25 11.22 -0.51
CA ASN A 156 -13.49 10.23 -1.56
C ASN A 156 -12.49 9.05 -1.53
N SER A 157 -11.86 8.77 -0.39
CA SER A 157 -11.06 7.55 -0.24
C SER A 157 -11.93 6.30 -0.42
N LEU A 158 -11.43 5.32 -1.15
CA LEU A 158 -12.13 4.05 -1.34
C LEU A 158 -11.73 3.05 -0.23
N PRO A 159 -12.66 2.21 0.26
CA PRO A 159 -12.32 1.14 1.18
C PRO A 159 -11.52 0.05 0.47
N PHE A 160 -10.63 -0.62 1.18
CA PHE A 160 -9.98 -1.84 0.69
C PHE A 160 -10.88 -3.05 0.85
N VAL A 161 -10.71 -4.02 -0.05
CA VAL A 161 -11.32 -5.34 0.11
C VAL A 161 -10.69 -6.06 1.30
N LEU A 162 -11.49 -6.84 2.04
CA LEU A 162 -10.98 -7.66 3.15
C LEU A 162 -10.21 -8.89 2.67
N ASN A 163 -10.59 -9.41 1.51
CA ASN A 163 -9.94 -10.53 0.84
C ASN A 163 -9.80 -10.19 -0.64
N ASP A 164 -8.58 -10.20 -1.14
CA ASP A 164 -8.24 -9.93 -2.54
C ASP A 164 -7.88 -11.22 -3.31
N TYR A 165 -8.22 -12.39 -2.73
CA TYR A 165 -8.23 -13.67 -3.41
C TYR A 165 -9.54 -13.88 -4.15
N TYR A 166 -9.51 -13.67 -5.46
CA TYR A 166 -10.66 -13.81 -6.33
C TYR A 166 -10.54 -15.02 -7.25
N ASP A 167 -11.70 -15.60 -7.57
CA ASP A 167 -11.81 -16.65 -8.58
C ASP A 167 -11.56 -16.08 -9.99
N THR A 168 -11.01 -16.92 -10.86
CA THR A 168 -10.94 -16.63 -12.29
C THR A 168 -12.34 -16.34 -12.85
N GLY A 169 -12.46 -15.30 -13.67
CA GLY A 169 -13.73 -14.80 -14.20
C GLY A 169 -14.43 -13.78 -13.32
N ALA A 170 -13.96 -13.52 -12.09
CA ALA A 170 -14.52 -12.46 -11.26
C ALA A 170 -14.40 -11.09 -11.96
N THR A 171 -15.52 -10.38 -12.04
CA THR A 171 -15.59 -9.07 -12.69
C THR A 171 -15.04 -7.98 -11.77
N LEU A 172 -14.08 -7.22 -12.30
CA LEU A 172 -13.54 -6.01 -11.70
C LEU A 172 -13.74 -4.81 -12.64
N PHE A 173 -13.59 -3.62 -12.10
CA PHE A 173 -13.73 -2.38 -12.85
C PHE A 173 -12.50 -1.49 -12.67
N VAL A 174 -12.15 -0.76 -13.71
CA VAL A 174 -11.01 0.15 -13.75
C VAL A 174 -11.56 1.53 -14.16
N PRO A 175 -11.65 2.51 -13.24
CA PRO A 175 -12.11 3.85 -13.56
C PRO A 175 -11.15 4.53 -14.54
N SER A 176 -11.69 5.32 -15.46
CA SER A 176 -10.91 6.10 -16.41
C SER A 176 -11.32 7.55 -16.28
N VAL A 177 -10.33 8.44 -16.19
CA VAL A 177 -10.56 9.90 -16.11
C VAL A 177 -11.39 10.40 -17.30
N ASN A 178 -11.26 9.75 -18.47
CA ASN A 178 -11.93 10.17 -19.71
C ASN A 178 -13.06 9.23 -20.18
N ALA A 179 -13.03 7.95 -19.79
CA ALA A 179 -13.97 6.93 -20.28
C ALA A 179 -14.96 6.44 -19.20
N GLY A 180 -14.94 7.03 -18.00
CA GLY A 180 -15.82 6.65 -16.90
C GLY A 180 -15.34 5.39 -16.18
N MET A 181 -15.74 4.21 -16.65
CA MET A 181 -15.38 2.92 -16.04
C MET A 181 -15.23 1.83 -17.10
N GLU A 182 -14.13 1.10 -17.04
CA GLU A 182 -13.88 -0.05 -17.89
C GLU A 182 -14.08 -1.34 -17.10
N GLN A 183 -14.80 -2.30 -17.69
CA GLN A 183 -14.99 -3.63 -17.09
C GLN A 183 -13.90 -4.59 -17.57
N SER A 184 -13.41 -5.45 -16.67
CA SER A 184 -12.50 -6.56 -16.97
C SER A 184 -12.76 -7.73 -16.03
N GLU A 185 -12.21 -8.90 -16.34
CA GLU A 185 -12.30 -10.09 -15.50
C GLU A 185 -10.89 -10.56 -15.13
N ILE A 186 -10.79 -11.21 -13.97
CA ILE A 186 -9.53 -11.78 -13.51
C ILE A 186 -9.25 -13.06 -14.29
N LEU A 187 -8.11 -13.09 -14.98
CA LEU A 187 -7.60 -14.28 -15.65
C LEU A 187 -6.84 -15.17 -14.66
N LEU A 188 -5.92 -14.57 -13.90
CA LEU A 188 -5.11 -15.24 -12.87
C LEU A 188 -4.95 -14.33 -11.67
N ASN A 189 -5.08 -14.85 -10.46
CA ASN A 189 -4.90 -14.04 -9.24
C ASN A 189 -3.53 -14.22 -8.56
N ASN A 190 -2.75 -15.20 -9.04
CA ASN A 190 -1.41 -15.53 -8.59
C ASN A 190 -0.40 -15.45 -9.75
N TYR A 191 -0.56 -14.47 -10.63
CA TYR A 191 0.32 -14.31 -11.78
C TYR A 191 1.72 -13.87 -11.36
N PHE A 192 2.73 -14.58 -11.88
CA PHE A 192 4.13 -14.21 -11.70
C PHE A 192 4.56 -13.26 -12.81
N HIS A 193 4.74 -11.98 -12.48
CA HIS A 193 5.15 -10.95 -13.43
C HIS A 193 6.66 -10.92 -13.59
N ALA A 194 7.20 -11.87 -14.37
CA ALA A 194 8.61 -11.91 -14.72
C ALA A 194 8.93 -10.91 -15.84
N LYS A 195 9.95 -10.06 -15.62
CA LYS A 195 10.45 -9.10 -16.63
C LYS A 195 11.75 -9.58 -17.28
N ALA A 196 12.49 -10.47 -16.61
CA ALA A 196 13.71 -11.06 -17.12
C ALA A 196 13.82 -12.55 -16.75
N LYS A 197 14.62 -13.31 -17.51
CA LYS A 197 14.90 -14.72 -17.20
C LYS A 197 15.41 -14.93 -15.77
N SER A 198 16.18 -13.99 -15.25
CA SER A 198 16.70 -14.01 -13.88
C SER A 198 15.60 -14.01 -12.81
N ASP A 199 14.39 -13.50 -13.13
CA ASP A 199 13.29 -13.46 -12.16
C ASP A 199 12.79 -14.86 -11.81
N TYR A 200 12.88 -15.83 -12.73
CA TYR A 200 12.48 -17.22 -12.49
C TYR A 200 13.40 -17.98 -11.53
N TYR A 201 14.61 -17.45 -11.27
CA TYR A 201 15.58 -18.06 -10.36
C TYR A 201 15.63 -17.39 -8.99
N LYS A 202 14.74 -16.42 -8.72
CA LYS A 202 14.66 -15.77 -7.40
C LYS A 202 14.05 -16.72 -6.37
N SER A 203 14.56 -16.65 -5.14
CA SER A 203 13.96 -17.28 -3.95
C SER A 203 12.46 -17.04 -3.90
N SER A 204 11.67 -18.06 -3.58
CA SER A 204 10.22 -17.95 -3.41
C SER A 204 9.81 -16.88 -2.39
N GLU A 205 10.67 -16.51 -1.45
CA GLU A 205 10.46 -15.40 -0.51
C GLU A 205 10.46 -14.01 -1.18
N ARG A 206 10.96 -13.90 -2.41
CA ARG A 206 10.96 -12.65 -3.21
C ARG A 206 10.05 -12.74 -4.45
N LEU A 207 9.27 -13.81 -4.58
CA LEU A 207 8.39 -14.07 -5.73
C LEU A 207 6.97 -13.57 -5.45
N TYR A 208 6.78 -12.26 -5.38
CA TYR A 208 5.45 -11.66 -5.22
C TYR A 208 4.53 -12.02 -6.39
N ARG A 209 3.25 -12.23 -6.06
CA ARG A 209 2.22 -12.61 -7.02
C ARG A 209 1.31 -11.42 -7.29
N PHE A 210 0.89 -11.27 -8.54
CA PHE A 210 0.04 -10.18 -9.01
C PHE A 210 -1.28 -10.73 -9.55
N GLY A 211 -2.27 -9.87 -9.67
CA GLY A 211 -3.46 -10.18 -10.44
C GLY A 211 -3.24 -9.88 -11.91
N LEU A 212 -3.83 -10.70 -12.78
CA LEU A 212 -3.81 -10.58 -14.22
C LEU A 212 -5.25 -10.46 -14.73
N LEU A 213 -5.49 -9.45 -15.55
CA LEU A 213 -6.77 -9.13 -16.14
C LEU A 213 -6.85 -9.68 -17.57
N ASN A 214 -8.07 -9.96 -18.03
CA ASN A 214 -8.34 -10.38 -19.41
C ASN A 214 -8.33 -9.22 -20.42
N LYS A 215 -8.15 -7.97 -19.95
CA LYS A 215 -8.13 -6.76 -20.75
C LYS A 215 -6.83 -6.00 -20.56
N SER A 216 -6.31 -5.45 -21.65
CA SER A 216 -5.14 -4.56 -21.64
C SER A 216 -5.57 -3.10 -21.56
N PHE A 217 -4.75 -2.33 -20.85
CA PHE A 217 -4.92 -0.91 -20.56
C PHE A 217 -3.68 -0.15 -21.00
N GLU A 218 -3.88 1.09 -21.40
CA GLU A 218 -2.80 1.97 -21.83
C GLU A 218 -1.91 2.38 -20.65
N LYS A 219 -0.63 2.67 -20.94
CA LYS A 219 0.36 3.10 -19.93
C LYS A 219 -0.09 4.30 -19.09
N LYS A 220 -0.83 5.24 -19.69
CA LYS A 220 -1.37 6.43 -18.99
C LYS A 220 -2.40 6.08 -17.90
N MET A 221 -2.90 4.84 -17.88
CA MET A 221 -3.79 4.34 -16.84
C MET A 221 -3.04 3.65 -15.71
N PHE A 222 -1.73 3.47 -15.79
CA PHE A 222 -0.98 2.85 -14.69
C PHE A 222 -1.11 3.72 -13.43
N GLY A 223 -1.29 3.05 -12.31
CA GLY A 223 -1.60 3.60 -10.99
C GLY A 223 -3.11 3.80 -10.72
N THR A 224 -3.98 3.57 -11.71
CA THR A 224 -5.44 3.55 -11.52
C THR A 224 -5.86 2.42 -10.56
N PRO A 225 -6.83 2.62 -9.66
CA PRO A 225 -7.33 1.56 -8.81
C PRO A 225 -8.09 0.52 -9.63
N VAL A 226 -7.95 -0.75 -9.29
CA VAL A 226 -8.86 -1.81 -9.73
C VAL A 226 -9.88 -1.99 -8.63
N VAL A 227 -11.18 -1.89 -8.93
CA VAL A 227 -12.25 -1.88 -7.94
C VAL A 227 -13.29 -2.98 -8.16
N THR A 228 -13.89 -3.45 -7.08
CA THR A 228 -15.00 -4.40 -7.11
C THR A 228 -16.31 -3.71 -7.51
N SER A 229 -17.35 -4.50 -7.80
CA SER A 229 -18.72 -4.00 -7.99
C SER A 229 -19.32 -3.29 -6.76
N LYS A 230 -18.68 -3.40 -5.60
CA LYS A 230 -19.04 -2.72 -4.34
C LYS A 230 -18.28 -1.40 -4.15
N GLY A 231 -17.37 -1.04 -5.06
CA GLY A 231 -16.53 0.16 -4.95
C GLY A 231 -15.44 0.03 -3.90
N GLU A 232 -14.93 -1.19 -3.70
CA GLU A 232 -13.77 -1.47 -2.85
C GLU A 232 -12.53 -1.66 -3.73
N ILE A 233 -11.37 -1.20 -3.27
CA ILE A 233 -10.08 -1.38 -3.94
C ILE A 233 -9.70 -2.86 -3.88
N ALA A 234 -9.64 -3.50 -5.04
CA ALA A 234 -9.06 -4.83 -5.25
C ALA A 234 -7.55 -4.75 -5.54
N GLY A 235 -7.05 -3.61 -6.03
CA GLY A 235 -5.63 -3.40 -6.27
C GLY A 235 -5.29 -2.12 -7.04
N VAL A 236 -4.07 -2.03 -7.53
CA VAL A 236 -3.57 -0.93 -8.38
C VAL A 236 -2.97 -1.47 -9.67
N LEU A 237 -3.40 -0.92 -10.81
CA LEU A 237 -2.90 -1.30 -12.13
C LEU A 237 -1.44 -0.84 -12.28
N ILE A 238 -0.51 -1.74 -12.63
CA ILE A 238 0.94 -1.44 -12.76
C ILE A 238 1.54 -1.82 -14.11
N GLY A 239 0.74 -2.44 -14.96
CA GLY A 239 1.13 -2.93 -16.28
C GLY A 239 -0.10 -3.02 -17.17
N GLU A 240 0.10 -3.43 -18.43
CA GLU A 240 -0.98 -3.46 -19.42
C GLU A 240 -2.22 -4.19 -18.91
N ASN A 241 -2.04 -5.35 -18.29
CA ASN A 241 -3.14 -6.14 -17.73
C ASN A 241 -2.81 -6.67 -16.33
N VAL A 242 -1.83 -6.08 -15.65
CA VAL A 242 -1.29 -6.58 -14.38
C VAL A 242 -1.58 -5.58 -13.27
N PHE A 243 -2.10 -6.06 -12.14
CA PHE A 243 -2.34 -5.24 -10.96
C PHE A 243 -1.71 -5.83 -9.71
N VAL A 244 -1.26 -4.94 -8.81
CA VAL A 244 -0.84 -5.30 -7.46
C VAL A 244 -2.08 -5.35 -6.58
N ARG A 245 -2.26 -6.44 -5.83
CA ARG A 245 -3.46 -6.64 -5.02
C ARG A 245 -3.51 -5.72 -3.80
N ALA A 246 -4.72 -5.47 -3.32
CA ALA A 246 -5.03 -4.56 -2.21
C ALA A 246 -4.24 -4.83 -0.92
N SER A 247 -4.04 -6.09 -0.55
CA SER A 247 -3.27 -6.51 0.63
C SER A 247 -1.86 -5.92 0.66
N LEU A 248 -1.17 -5.89 -0.49
CA LEU A 248 0.19 -5.37 -0.55
C LEU A 248 0.23 -3.84 -0.42
N ILE A 249 -0.82 -3.14 -0.87
CA ILE A 249 -1.01 -1.70 -0.70
C ILE A 249 -1.30 -1.37 0.76
N ASP A 250 -2.23 -2.10 1.39
CA ASP A 250 -2.57 -1.92 2.81
C ASP A 250 -1.36 -2.18 3.72
N SER A 251 -0.60 -3.24 3.45
CA SER A 251 0.67 -3.53 4.11
C SER A 251 1.70 -2.40 3.92
N ALA A 252 1.87 -1.90 2.69
CA ALA A 252 2.77 -0.77 2.42
C ALA A 252 2.37 0.46 3.22
N LEU A 253 1.07 0.78 3.25
CA LEU A 253 0.54 1.93 3.97
C LEU A 253 0.78 1.80 5.48
N LYS A 254 0.50 0.64 6.06
CA LYS A 254 0.80 0.35 7.48
C LYS A 254 2.28 0.52 7.80
N SER A 255 3.16 0.07 6.91
CA SER A 255 4.61 0.20 7.05
C SER A 255 5.02 1.67 7.06
N VAL A 256 4.60 2.45 6.07
CA VAL A 256 4.92 3.89 5.97
C VAL A 256 4.40 4.70 7.15
N VAL A 257 3.18 4.42 7.62
CA VAL A 257 2.62 5.11 8.78
C VAL A 257 3.48 4.87 10.03
N LYS A 258 4.08 3.68 10.17
CA LYS A 258 4.89 3.32 11.33
C LYS A 258 6.34 3.80 11.22
N SER A 259 7.01 3.57 10.09
CA SER A 259 8.46 3.79 9.93
C SER A 259 8.83 4.91 8.96
N LYS A 260 7.86 5.58 8.34
CA LYS A 260 8.02 6.59 7.26
C LYS A 260 8.59 6.05 5.95
N GLU A 261 8.97 4.78 5.91
CA GLU A 261 9.45 4.06 4.73
C GLU A 261 8.66 2.75 4.57
N ILE A 262 8.80 2.09 3.42
CA ILE A 262 8.20 0.76 3.24
C ILE A 262 9.27 -0.28 3.59
N GLU A 263 9.17 -0.80 4.81
CA GLU A 263 9.96 -1.95 5.26
C GLU A 263 9.25 -3.26 4.92
N ARG A 264 10.00 -4.24 4.40
CA ARG A 264 9.50 -5.56 4.01
C ARG A 264 10.26 -6.66 4.76
N VAL A 265 9.51 -7.61 5.32
CA VAL A 265 10.07 -8.72 6.10
C VAL A 265 10.87 -9.67 5.23
N TYR A 266 11.96 -10.19 5.81
CA TYR A 266 12.88 -11.11 5.17
C TYR A 266 13.41 -12.12 6.18
N LEU A 267 13.32 -13.42 5.87
CA LEU A 267 13.75 -14.56 6.67
C LEU A 267 15.18 -15.01 6.34
N GLY A 268 15.84 -14.39 5.36
CA GLY A 268 17.26 -14.68 5.09
C GLY A 268 17.49 -16.07 4.50
N ALA A 269 16.62 -16.55 3.63
CA ALA A 269 16.78 -17.88 3.05
C ALA A 269 16.40 -17.95 1.57
N HIS A 270 16.92 -18.99 0.91
CA HIS A 270 16.51 -19.34 -0.43
C HIS A 270 15.46 -20.43 -0.37
N PHE A 271 14.25 -20.10 -0.82
CA PHE A 271 13.10 -20.99 -0.81
C PHE A 271 12.72 -21.41 -2.22
N VAL A 272 12.17 -22.61 -2.33
CA VAL A 272 11.50 -23.09 -3.54
C VAL A 272 10.13 -23.64 -3.16
N GLU A 273 9.07 -23.19 -3.84
CA GLU A 273 7.71 -23.71 -3.67
C GLU A 273 7.67 -25.22 -3.89
N ALA A 274 7.01 -25.94 -2.98
CA ALA A 274 6.97 -27.40 -3.03
C ALA A 274 6.34 -27.92 -4.34
N GLY A 275 5.27 -27.29 -4.82
CA GLY A 275 4.61 -27.64 -6.08
C GLY A 275 5.46 -27.41 -7.33
N ALA A 276 6.54 -26.62 -7.26
CA ALA A 276 7.46 -26.42 -8.38
C ALA A 276 8.55 -27.52 -8.48
N LEU A 277 8.68 -28.38 -7.46
CA LEU A 277 9.68 -29.43 -7.40
C LEU A 277 9.14 -30.70 -8.07
N ILE A 278 9.65 -30.98 -9.28
CA ILE A 278 9.34 -32.21 -10.02
C ILE A 278 9.71 -33.43 -9.17
N GLY A 279 8.75 -34.32 -8.92
CA GLY A 279 8.98 -35.59 -8.20
C GLY A 279 8.54 -35.61 -6.72
N LEU A 280 8.07 -34.47 -6.16
CA LEU A 280 7.29 -34.51 -4.93
C LEU A 280 5.86 -34.97 -5.26
N SER A 281 5.34 -35.92 -4.49
CA SER A 281 3.99 -36.49 -4.66
C SER A 281 2.91 -35.41 -4.68
N LYS A 282 1.82 -35.59 -5.45
CA LYS A 282 0.59 -34.75 -5.51
C LYS A 282 -0.04 -34.36 -4.15
N LYS A 283 0.44 -34.91 -3.03
CA LYS A 283 0.02 -34.55 -1.67
C LYS A 283 0.73 -33.33 -1.09
N GLN A 284 1.81 -32.84 -1.72
CA GLN A 284 2.70 -31.82 -1.14
C GLN A 284 2.81 -30.57 -2.03
N ASP A 285 1.65 -30.06 -2.46
CA ASP A 285 1.53 -28.87 -3.32
C ASP A 285 1.62 -27.55 -2.53
N SER A 286 1.87 -27.62 -1.22
CA SER A 286 1.86 -26.48 -0.29
C SER A 286 3.14 -26.44 0.53
N GLY A 287 3.52 -25.23 0.94
CA GLY A 287 4.78 -24.97 1.61
C GLY A 287 5.92 -24.59 0.68
N VAL A 288 7.04 -24.24 1.31
CA VAL A 288 8.27 -23.80 0.66
C VAL A 288 9.48 -24.49 1.29
N LYS A 289 10.30 -25.11 0.46
CA LYS A 289 11.48 -25.85 0.90
C LYS A 289 12.68 -24.92 1.01
N ILE A 290 13.42 -25.03 2.11
CA ILE A 290 14.69 -24.31 2.29
C ILE A 290 15.75 -24.99 1.43
N THR A 291 16.31 -24.25 0.49
CA THR A 291 17.40 -24.69 -0.39
C THR A 291 18.75 -24.08 -0.02
N ASN A 292 18.74 -22.93 0.65
CA ASN A 292 19.93 -22.29 1.19
C ASN A 292 19.55 -21.41 2.39
N LEU A 293 20.47 -21.21 3.32
CA LEU A 293 20.33 -20.30 4.47
C LEU A 293 21.43 -19.26 4.42
N GLU A 294 21.06 -17.99 4.55
CA GLU A 294 22.05 -16.92 4.66
C GLU A 294 22.73 -16.95 6.03
N LYS A 295 23.97 -16.46 6.10
CA LYS A 295 24.80 -16.49 7.32
C LYS A 295 24.13 -15.83 8.54
N ASN A 296 23.32 -14.81 8.31
CA ASN A 296 22.63 -14.04 9.36
C ASN A 296 21.12 -14.29 9.37
N SER A 297 20.66 -15.43 8.83
CA SER A 297 19.24 -15.75 8.77
C SER A 297 18.62 -15.85 10.17
N PRO A 298 17.44 -15.22 10.42
CA PRO A 298 16.67 -15.43 11.64
C PRO A 298 16.18 -16.88 11.83
N LEU A 299 16.29 -17.73 10.81
CA LEU A 299 15.92 -19.16 10.91
C LEU A 299 17.02 -20.01 11.56
N LEU A 300 18.28 -19.56 11.57
CA LEU A 300 19.41 -20.33 12.10
C LEU A 300 19.28 -20.63 13.61
N PRO A 301 18.97 -19.64 14.48
CA PRO A 301 18.80 -19.91 15.92
C PRO A 301 17.62 -20.84 16.23
N LEU A 302 16.65 -20.97 15.32
CA LEU A 302 15.50 -21.87 15.45
C LEU A 302 15.84 -23.33 15.08
N GLY A 303 17.05 -23.60 14.60
CA GLY A 303 17.50 -24.94 14.23
C GLY A 303 16.92 -25.48 12.91
N LEU A 304 16.36 -24.59 12.07
CA LEU A 304 15.96 -24.94 10.71
C LEU A 304 17.19 -25.17 9.83
N LYS A 305 17.04 -26.08 8.87
CA LYS A 305 18.13 -26.56 8.00
C LYS A 305 17.71 -26.57 6.54
N ILE A 306 18.71 -26.58 5.66
CA ILE A 306 18.51 -26.90 4.25
C ILE A 306 17.79 -28.25 4.16
N GLY A 307 16.73 -28.31 3.38
CA GLY A 307 15.88 -29.49 3.23
C GLY A 307 14.53 -29.39 3.97
N ASP A 308 14.45 -28.61 5.04
CA ASP A 308 13.19 -28.43 5.79
C ASP A 308 12.12 -27.75 4.91
N LEU A 309 10.88 -28.19 5.08
CA LEU A 309 9.70 -27.66 4.37
C LEU A 309 8.90 -26.77 5.32
N LEU A 310 8.92 -25.46 5.12
CA LEU A 310 8.01 -24.55 5.84
C LEU A 310 6.59 -24.74 5.30
N VAL A 311 5.63 -24.93 6.20
CA VAL A 311 4.22 -25.18 5.83
C VAL A 311 3.29 -24.05 6.27
N SER A 312 3.60 -23.36 7.38
CA SER A 312 2.81 -22.21 7.84
C SER A 312 3.65 -21.20 8.62
N ILE A 313 3.17 -19.96 8.65
CA ILE A 313 3.60 -18.91 9.57
C ILE A 313 2.38 -18.56 10.42
N ASN A 314 2.52 -18.62 11.74
CA ASN A 314 1.41 -18.65 12.68
C ASN A 314 0.39 -19.72 12.26
N ASN A 315 -0.87 -19.30 12.09
CA ASN A 315 -1.97 -20.15 11.64
C ASN A 315 -2.28 -20.01 10.15
N GLU A 316 -1.41 -19.34 9.37
CA GLU A 316 -1.58 -19.15 7.93
C GLU A 316 -0.74 -20.15 7.14
N ASN A 317 -1.42 -21.05 6.42
CA ASN A 317 -0.78 -22.03 5.56
C ASN A 317 -0.19 -21.38 4.31
N ILE A 318 1.03 -21.79 3.96
CA ILE A 318 1.70 -21.39 2.73
C ILE A 318 1.16 -22.24 1.59
N THR A 319 0.48 -21.63 0.63
CA THR A 319 -0.17 -22.30 -0.50
C THR A 319 0.15 -21.59 -1.82
N PRO A 320 -0.14 -22.19 -2.99
CA PRO A 320 0.05 -21.52 -4.29
C PRO A 320 -0.78 -20.24 -4.49
N LEU A 321 -1.89 -20.10 -3.75
CA LEU A 321 -2.70 -18.87 -3.73
C LEU A 321 -2.21 -17.89 -2.67
N ARG A 322 -1.91 -18.39 -1.46
CA ARG A 322 -1.40 -17.61 -0.32
C ARG A 322 0.09 -17.90 -0.13
N SER A 323 0.92 -17.23 -0.91
CA SER A 323 2.36 -17.51 -0.99
C SER A 323 3.12 -17.01 0.25
N LEU A 324 4.36 -17.50 0.45
CA LEU A 324 5.22 -17.03 1.55
C LEU A 324 5.39 -15.49 1.53
N PRO A 325 5.71 -14.83 0.40
CA PRO A 325 5.81 -13.36 0.35
C PRO A 325 4.51 -12.64 0.72
N ASP A 326 3.35 -13.19 0.35
CA ASP A 326 2.06 -12.59 0.68
C ASP A 326 1.80 -12.64 2.19
N ILE A 327 2.17 -13.74 2.85
CA ILE A 327 2.06 -13.89 4.30
C ILE A 327 3.06 -12.95 4.98
N LEU A 328 4.32 -12.93 4.54
CA LEU A 328 5.35 -12.05 5.12
C LEU A 328 5.03 -10.56 4.97
N ALA A 329 4.28 -10.17 3.94
CA ALA A 329 3.85 -8.79 3.76
C ALA A 329 2.96 -8.29 4.91
N ASP A 330 2.25 -9.16 5.63
CA ASP A 330 1.37 -8.74 6.72
C ASP A 330 2.12 -8.44 8.03
N TYR A 331 3.41 -8.77 8.06
CA TYR A 331 4.26 -8.56 9.22
C TYR A 331 5.20 -7.37 9.01
N LEU A 332 5.67 -6.84 10.13
CA LEU A 332 6.70 -5.80 10.18
C LEU A 332 8.00 -6.41 10.70
N PRO A 333 9.17 -5.83 10.38
CA PRO A 333 10.42 -6.28 10.96
C PRO A 333 10.38 -6.30 12.49
N GLY A 334 10.96 -7.35 13.07
CA GLY A 334 10.96 -7.58 14.51
C GLY A 334 9.71 -8.25 15.08
N THR A 335 8.65 -8.46 14.27
CA THR A 335 7.49 -9.24 14.73
C THR A 335 7.87 -10.69 14.99
N GLN A 336 7.50 -11.21 16.16
CA GLN A 336 7.64 -12.63 16.47
C GLN A 336 6.49 -13.42 15.83
N VAL A 337 6.83 -14.52 15.19
CA VAL A 337 5.88 -15.42 14.54
C VAL A 337 6.22 -16.88 14.86
N GLU A 338 5.21 -17.72 14.95
CA GLU A 338 5.38 -19.17 14.99
C GLU A 338 5.63 -19.69 13.57
N ILE A 339 6.53 -20.66 13.40
CA ILE A 339 6.78 -21.30 12.10
C ILE A 339 6.52 -22.79 12.26
N LYS A 340 5.62 -23.33 11.45
CA LYS A 340 5.45 -24.79 11.35
C LYS A 340 6.21 -25.29 10.13
N TYR A 341 6.96 -26.37 10.32
CA TYR A 341 7.75 -26.99 9.28
C TYR A 341 7.69 -28.53 9.37
N SER A 342 7.98 -29.18 8.27
CA SER A 342 8.18 -30.63 8.17
C SER A 342 9.64 -30.93 7.86
N ARG A 343 10.16 -32.02 8.43
CA ARG A 343 11.53 -32.48 8.23
C ARG A 343 11.56 -33.90 7.71
#